data_AF-A0A291LJ60-F1
#
_entry.id   AF-A0A291LJ60-F1
#
_cell.length_a   1.000
_cell.length_b   1.000
_cell.length_c   1.000
_cell.angle_alpha   90.00
_cell.angle_beta   90.00
_cell.angle_gamma   90.00
#
_symmetry.space_group_name_H-M   'P 1'
#
loop_
_entity.id
_entity.type
_entity.pdbx_description
1 polymer ?
#
loop_
_entity_poly.entity_id
_entity_poly.type
_entity_poly.pdbx_seq_one_letter_code
_entity_poly.pdbx_strand_id
1 'polypeptide(L)'
;MFMIFTNFLRISSSPALVSRLFPFSCRYLHKCAVSDQSVAYWKNNLYGFYQWFVGFSEAEACFKIKAKKRMGKLHSFYFEFEIHLHIDDIELLRIIRDILGVGIVYAREKSNSCSYIVGNEEGLRFLIDIFDRYTFNGIKLLDYIDFRYAFLLYFDRNGTLTNELIAKILHVKVGMNKGRVNFSMPSDHVVNITEYWLLGLIEGEGSFSLARSKLRPNFQLLFTEAQKFLLEEIRNYLISNLGFDKFSLWKLNNSSLIGICVMKSKGKAKPTVSLEIRSVHLLRNYILPFLNSMHFISKKRHDFRDFILICNALYSGKHLHDNEIKDLILKVALTMNDYRLSTNKAYSKVTLSSEELTTLKNLAYSSPSALRESMEGLVSSLNNNVVYHIVSPTNELIVGSLKETSEIVNVNSNTLSKLFKASGSNSVEVNNNSITIVKVFSEHTSSQ
;
A
#
# COMPACT_ATOMS: atom_id res chain seq x y z
N MET A 1 7.53 41.64 13.34
CA MET A 1 6.76 42.88 13.55
C MET A 1 5.46 42.74 12.77
N PHE A 2 4.37 42.65 13.51
CA PHE A 2 2.99 42.48 13.05
C PHE A 2 2.52 43.57 12.08
N MET A 3 1.53 43.22 11.24
CA MET A 3 0.34 43.99 10.80
C MET A 3 0.14 43.98 9.28
N ILE A 4 -0.86 43.24 8.79
CA ILE A 4 -2.25 43.65 8.46
C ILE A 4 -2.38 43.99 6.97
N PHE A 5 -3.16 43.20 6.24
CA PHE A 5 -4.36 43.68 5.55
C PHE A 5 -5.35 42.52 5.40
N THR A 6 -6.34 42.51 6.29
CA THR A 6 -7.62 41.82 6.15
C THR A 6 -8.70 42.87 5.82
N ASN A 7 -9.80 42.39 5.22
CA ASN A 7 -11.09 43.05 4.93
C ASN A 7 -11.23 43.57 3.50
N PHE A 8 -12.33 43.41 2.78
CA PHE A 8 -13.61 42.71 2.96
C PHE A 8 -14.28 42.74 1.56
N LEU A 9 -15.03 41.71 1.17
CA LEU A 9 -16.27 41.89 0.39
C LEU A 9 -17.11 40.62 0.50
N ARG A 10 -18.06 40.67 1.45
CA ARG A 10 -19.28 39.86 1.45
C ARG A 10 -20.17 40.38 0.33
N ILE A 11 -20.57 39.52 -0.60
CA ILE A 11 -21.84 39.67 -1.32
C ILE A 11 -22.57 38.33 -1.30
N SER A 12 -23.86 38.46 -1.10
CA SER A 12 -24.93 37.52 -0.77
C SER A 12 -25.21 36.40 -1.77
N SER A 13 -25.79 35.35 -1.21
CA SER A 13 -26.49 34.19 -1.79
C SER A 13 -27.56 34.51 -2.85
N SER A 14 -27.53 33.79 -3.98
CA SER A 14 -28.71 33.11 -4.58
C SER A 14 -28.28 32.15 -5.71
N PRO A 15 -28.90 30.95 -5.88
CA PRO A 15 -28.45 29.92 -6.80
C PRO A 15 -29.31 29.87 -8.08
N ALA A 16 -28.74 30.25 -9.23
CA ALA A 16 -29.27 29.86 -10.54
C ALA A 16 -28.27 30.22 -11.64
N LEU A 17 -27.73 29.21 -12.32
CA LEU A 17 -27.28 29.17 -13.73
C LEU A 17 -26.18 28.10 -13.90
N VAL A 18 -26.57 26.84 -13.78
CA VAL A 18 -25.83 25.73 -14.38
C VAL A 18 -26.76 25.09 -15.41
N SER A 19 -26.71 25.59 -16.64
CA SER A 19 -27.20 24.84 -17.80
C SER A 19 -26.57 25.39 -19.08
N ARG A 20 -26.22 24.47 -19.98
CA ARG A 20 -25.60 24.65 -21.32
C ARG A 20 -24.07 24.75 -21.21
N LEU A 21 -23.28 23.76 -21.65
CA LEU A 21 -23.32 23.08 -22.95
C LEU A 21 -22.75 21.65 -22.84
N PHE A 22 -23.55 20.64 -23.20
CA PHE A 22 -23.07 19.36 -23.71
C PHE A 22 -23.78 19.14 -25.06
N PRO A 23 -23.02 18.95 -26.14
CA PRO A 23 -23.35 17.78 -26.94
C PRO A 23 -22.09 17.18 -27.57
N PHE A 24 -21.74 15.93 -27.24
CA PHE A 24 -21.23 15.01 -28.26
C PHE A 24 -21.64 13.58 -27.87
N SER A 25 -22.40 12.98 -28.78
CA SER A 25 -23.05 11.68 -28.67
C SER A 25 -22.04 10.54 -28.61
N CYS A 26 -22.19 9.72 -27.58
CA CYS A 26 -21.57 8.42 -27.40
C CYS A 26 -22.18 7.39 -28.37
N ARG A 27 -21.35 6.70 -29.14
CA ARG A 27 -21.66 5.36 -29.68
C ARG A 27 -20.38 4.53 -29.73
N TYR A 28 -20.11 3.79 -28.67
CA TYR A 28 -19.49 2.46 -28.71
C TYR A 28 -19.86 1.74 -27.41
N LEU A 29 -21.06 1.16 -27.38
CA LEU A 29 -21.46 0.18 -26.38
C LEU A 29 -21.03 -1.18 -26.88
N HIS A 30 -19.92 -1.72 -26.35
CA HIS A 30 -19.86 -3.14 -26.04
C HIS A 30 -18.74 -3.50 -25.04
N LYS A 31 -19.19 -4.09 -23.92
CA LYS A 31 -18.51 -4.91 -22.91
C LYS A 31 -17.50 -4.22 -21.97
N CYS A 32 -17.97 -3.83 -20.77
CA CYS A 32 -17.33 -4.17 -19.47
C CYS A 32 -18.18 -3.72 -18.25
N ALA A 33 -19.23 -4.48 -17.88
CA ALA A 33 -20.15 -4.10 -16.79
C ALA A 33 -19.50 -3.93 -15.39
N VAL A 34 -18.28 -4.47 -15.18
CA VAL A 34 -17.53 -4.32 -13.92
C VAL A 34 -16.72 -3.02 -13.88
N SER A 35 -16.29 -2.49 -15.03
CA SER A 35 -15.59 -1.19 -15.10
C SER A 35 -16.52 -0.03 -14.77
N ASP A 36 -17.80 -0.13 -15.15
CA ASP A 36 -18.78 0.94 -14.98
C ASP A 36 -19.11 1.20 -13.50
N GLN A 37 -19.15 0.17 -12.65
CA GLN A 37 -19.44 0.34 -11.23
C GLN A 37 -18.28 0.97 -10.44
N SER A 38 -17.03 0.55 -10.69
CA SER A 38 -15.87 1.18 -10.05
C SER A 38 -15.70 2.63 -10.51
N VAL A 39 -15.91 2.91 -11.79
CA VAL A 39 -15.87 4.27 -12.32
C VAL A 39 -16.96 5.14 -11.69
N ALA A 40 -18.19 4.62 -11.56
CA ALA A 40 -19.28 5.35 -10.92
C ALA A 40 -18.98 5.66 -9.44
N TYR A 41 -18.44 4.69 -8.67
CA TYR A 41 -18.06 4.90 -7.28
C TYR A 41 -17.09 6.08 -7.13
N TRP A 42 -15.98 6.07 -7.89
CA TRP A 42 -14.96 7.11 -7.76
C TRP A 42 -15.38 8.46 -8.34
N LYS A 43 -16.23 8.49 -9.37
CA LYS A 43 -16.86 9.74 -9.84
C LYS A 43 -17.77 10.37 -8.79
N ASN A 44 -18.43 9.56 -7.97
CA ASN A 44 -19.26 10.04 -6.87
C ASN A 44 -18.45 10.34 -5.59
N ASN A 45 -17.19 9.91 -5.51
CA ASN A 45 -16.28 10.16 -4.38
C ASN A 45 -14.95 10.76 -4.88
N LEU A 46 -15.00 11.97 -5.44
CA LEU A 46 -13.81 12.66 -5.95
C LEU A 46 -12.77 12.95 -4.85
N TYR A 47 -13.22 13.23 -3.62
CA TYR A 47 -12.32 13.45 -2.48
C TYR A 47 -11.43 12.22 -2.20
N GLY A 48 -12.03 11.03 -2.17
CA GLY A 48 -11.27 9.79 -2.05
C GLY A 48 -10.42 9.52 -3.30
N PHE A 49 -10.97 9.76 -4.48
CA PHE A 49 -10.26 9.51 -5.74
C PHE A 49 -9.00 10.36 -5.86
N TYR A 50 -9.03 11.65 -5.49
CA TYR A 50 -7.86 12.49 -5.57
C TYR A 50 -6.76 12.05 -4.60
N GLN A 51 -7.11 11.65 -3.38
CA GLN A 51 -6.13 11.07 -2.44
C GLN A 51 -5.53 9.76 -2.98
N TRP A 52 -6.37 8.87 -3.50
CA TRP A 52 -5.91 7.66 -4.18
C TRP A 52 -5.00 7.98 -5.36
N PHE A 53 -5.35 8.96 -6.18
CA PHE A 53 -4.59 9.37 -7.36
C PHE A 53 -3.22 9.93 -6.97
N VAL A 54 -3.13 10.69 -5.88
CA VAL A 54 -1.84 11.17 -5.34
C VAL A 54 -1.01 10.00 -4.80
N GLY A 55 -1.61 9.07 -4.06
CA GLY A 55 -0.92 7.86 -3.59
C GLY A 55 -0.41 6.98 -4.73
N PHE A 56 -1.24 6.77 -5.76
CA PHE A 56 -0.85 6.03 -6.96
C PHE A 56 0.21 6.78 -7.78
N SER A 57 0.16 8.12 -7.79
CA SER A 57 1.19 8.94 -8.41
C SER A 57 2.52 8.88 -7.64
N GLU A 58 2.50 8.80 -6.31
CA GLU A 58 3.69 8.57 -5.46
C GLU A 58 4.41 7.26 -5.85
N ALA A 59 3.66 6.24 -6.29
CA ALA A 59 4.23 5.05 -6.90
C ALA A 59 4.70 5.32 -8.34
N GLU A 60 3.76 5.56 -9.26
CA GLU A 60 3.98 5.30 -10.70
C GLU A 60 4.25 6.54 -11.55
N ALA A 61 4.02 7.75 -11.02
CA ALA A 61 4.10 8.97 -11.83
C ALA A 61 5.53 9.50 -12.01
N CYS A 62 5.74 10.29 -13.06
CA CYS A 62 6.98 11.00 -13.33
C CYS A 62 6.69 12.41 -13.86
N PHE A 63 7.39 13.39 -13.30
CA PHE A 63 7.36 14.79 -13.74
C PHE A 63 8.55 15.10 -14.64
N LYS A 64 8.31 15.59 -15.86
CA LYS A 64 9.34 15.80 -16.88
C LYS A 64 9.32 17.22 -17.42
N ILE A 65 10.51 17.78 -17.56
CA ILE A 65 10.76 19.02 -18.30
C ILE A 65 11.64 18.67 -19.50
N LYS A 66 11.18 18.98 -20.72
CA LYS A 66 11.90 18.72 -21.97
C LYS A 66 12.29 20.05 -22.61
N ALA A 67 13.58 20.26 -22.82
CA ALA A 67 14.12 21.40 -23.54
C ALA A 67 13.96 21.20 -25.05
N LYS A 68 13.15 22.04 -25.72
CA LYS A 68 12.91 21.98 -27.16
C LYS A 68 13.84 22.95 -27.89
N LYS A 69 14.62 22.41 -28.83
CA LYS A 69 15.53 23.20 -29.67
C LYS A 69 14.93 23.44 -31.05
N ARG A 70 15.13 24.63 -31.60
CA ARG A 70 14.83 24.99 -32.99
C ARG A 70 16.11 25.58 -33.60
N MET A 71 16.56 25.01 -34.72
CA MET A 71 17.83 25.41 -35.38
C MET A 71 19.03 25.40 -34.42
N GLY A 72 19.15 24.35 -33.59
CA GLY A 72 20.25 24.20 -32.63
C GLY A 72 20.14 25.05 -31.36
N LYS A 73 19.30 26.08 -31.34
CA LYS A 73 19.08 26.96 -30.18
C LYS A 73 17.86 26.52 -29.38
N LEU A 74 17.93 26.62 -28.05
CA LEU A 74 16.77 26.39 -27.20
C LEU A 74 15.67 27.41 -27.55
N HIS A 75 14.46 26.92 -27.79
CA HIS A 75 13.33 27.72 -28.22
C HIS A 75 12.19 27.72 -27.19
N SER A 76 11.94 26.57 -26.56
CA SER A 76 10.86 26.43 -25.59
C SER A 76 11.12 25.28 -24.62
N PHE A 77 10.32 25.21 -23.56
CA PHE A 77 10.23 24.05 -22.69
C PHE A 77 8.88 23.36 -22.87
N TYR A 78 8.87 22.06 -22.67
CA TYR A 78 7.67 21.26 -22.63
C TYR A 78 7.63 20.48 -21.32
N PHE A 79 6.54 20.67 -20.59
CA PHE A 79 6.28 20.08 -19.30
C PHE A 79 5.35 18.90 -19.49
N GLU A 80 5.56 17.83 -18.73
CA GLU A 80 4.81 16.59 -18.88
C GLU A 80 4.70 15.87 -17.54
N PHE A 81 3.48 15.53 -17.15
CA PHE A 81 3.19 14.51 -16.17
C PHE A 81 2.91 13.20 -16.91
N GLU A 82 3.56 12.11 -16.52
CA GLU A 82 3.36 10.80 -17.13
C GLU A 82 3.22 9.71 -16.06
N ILE A 83 2.22 8.83 -16.23
CA ILE A 83 2.16 7.52 -15.58
C ILE A 83 2.43 6.48 -16.67
N HIS A 84 3.43 5.62 -16.47
CA HIS A 84 3.85 4.60 -17.44
C HIS A 84 3.69 3.20 -16.83
N LEU A 85 2.83 2.37 -17.42
CA LEU A 85 2.51 1.03 -16.88
C LEU A 85 2.67 -0.05 -17.97
N HIS A 86 2.56 -1.31 -17.54
CA HIS A 86 2.40 -2.45 -18.47
C HIS A 86 1.10 -2.31 -19.27
N ILE A 87 1.05 -2.87 -20.49
CA ILE A 87 -0.12 -2.74 -21.39
C ILE A 87 -1.42 -3.27 -20.77
N ASP A 88 -1.33 -4.27 -19.89
CA ASP A 88 -2.49 -4.84 -19.18
C ASP A 88 -3.18 -3.85 -18.23
N ASP A 89 -2.52 -2.75 -17.87
CA ASP A 89 -3.07 -1.69 -17.02
C ASP A 89 -3.63 -0.51 -17.84
N ILE A 90 -3.77 -0.65 -19.16
CA ILE A 90 -4.31 0.43 -20.01
C ILE A 90 -5.70 0.88 -19.57
N GLU A 91 -6.52 -0.03 -19.06
CA GLU A 91 -7.87 0.30 -18.61
C GLU A 91 -7.84 1.16 -17.34
N LEU A 92 -6.89 0.92 -16.43
CA LEU A 92 -6.67 1.79 -15.27
C LEU A 92 -6.34 3.22 -15.73
N LEU A 93 -5.47 3.37 -16.73
CA LEU A 93 -5.11 4.69 -17.27
C LEU A 93 -6.28 5.40 -17.95
N ARG A 94 -7.18 4.65 -18.60
CA ARG A 94 -8.42 5.21 -19.16
C ARG A 94 -9.38 5.68 -18.08
N ILE A 95 -9.54 4.89 -17.01
CA ILE A 95 -10.34 5.28 -15.84
C ILE A 95 -9.81 6.58 -15.22
N ILE A 96 -8.49 6.68 -15.01
CA ILE A 96 -7.83 7.90 -14.50
C ILE A 96 -8.14 9.09 -15.40
N ARG A 97 -7.93 8.97 -16.72
CA ARG A 97 -8.26 10.01 -17.71
C ARG A 97 -9.73 10.42 -17.63
N ASP A 98 -10.65 9.45 -17.54
CA ASP A 98 -12.09 9.70 -17.60
C ASP A 98 -12.66 10.33 -16.33
N ILE A 99 -12.00 10.16 -15.18
CA ILE A 99 -12.35 10.83 -13.93
C ILE A 99 -11.72 12.23 -13.88
N LEU A 100 -10.45 12.36 -14.28
CA LEU A 100 -9.74 13.64 -14.29
C LEU A 100 -10.24 14.60 -15.39
N GLY A 101 -10.78 14.07 -16.48
CA GLY A 101 -11.23 14.86 -17.63
C GLY A 101 -10.11 15.46 -18.48
N VAL A 102 -8.85 15.19 -18.16
CA VAL A 102 -7.66 15.70 -18.85
C VAL A 102 -6.68 14.59 -19.20
N GLY A 103 -5.79 14.87 -20.15
CA GLY A 103 -4.72 13.96 -20.55
C GLY A 103 -5.09 12.98 -21.66
N ILE A 104 -4.08 12.25 -22.12
CA ILE A 104 -4.18 11.30 -23.24
C ILE A 104 -3.56 9.97 -22.82
N VAL A 105 -4.21 8.87 -23.21
CA VAL A 105 -3.69 7.51 -22.98
C VAL A 105 -3.13 6.97 -24.30
N TYR A 106 -1.88 6.50 -24.27
CA TYR A 106 -1.19 5.88 -25.39
C TYR A 106 -0.90 4.41 -25.11
N ALA A 107 -1.29 3.53 -26.04
CA ALA A 107 -0.87 2.14 -26.05
C ALA A 107 0.40 1.97 -26.89
N ARG A 108 1.36 1.21 -26.39
CA ARG A 108 2.58 0.82 -27.13
C ARG A 108 2.71 -0.71 -27.09
N GLU A 109 1.94 -1.36 -27.95
CA GLU A 109 1.84 -2.83 -28.01
C GLU A 109 3.20 -3.50 -28.24
N LYS A 110 4.04 -2.92 -29.10
CA LYS A 110 5.39 -3.45 -29.39
C LYS A 110 6.29 -3.55 -28.15
N SER A 111 6.11 -2.66 -27.18
CA SER A 111 6.87 -2.65 -25.93
C SER A 111 6.07 -3.14 -24.73
N ASN A 112 4.87 -3.72 -24.95
CA ASN A 112 3.94 -4.15 -23.90
C ASN A 112 3.74 -3.10 -22.80
N SER A 113 3.64 -1.83 -23.18
CA SER A 113 3.47 -0.73 -22.24
C SER A 113 2.39 0.24 -22.68
N CYS A 114 1.88 1.01 -21.72
CA CYS A 114 0.94 2.08 -21.96
C CYS A 114 1.32 3.30 -21.10
N SER A 115 0.81 4.48 -21.46
CA SER A 115 1.09 5.69 -20.69
C SER A 115 -0.07 6.66 -20.70
N TYR A 116 -0.32 7.28 -19.55
CA TYR A 116 -1.22 8.42 -19.39
C TYR A 116 -0.35 9.67 -19.30
N ILE A 117 -0.62 10.64 -20.18
CA ILE A 117 0.22 11.82 -20.36
C ILE A 117 -0.64 13.08 -20.28
N VAL A 118 -0.21 14.03 -19.45
CA VAL A 118 -0.73 15.41 -19.41
C VAL A 118 0.43 16.36 -19.71
N GLY A 119 0.34 17.08 -20.83
CA GLY A 119 1.41 18.00 -21.27
C GLY A 119 0.94 19.34 -21.81
N ASN A 120 -0.38 19.59 -21.85
CA ASN A 120 -0.92 20.92 -22.11
C ASN A 120 -1.00 21.72 -20.80
N GLU A 121 -0.93 23.04 -20.89
CA GLU A 121 -0.86 23.93 -19.73
C GLU A 121 -2.08 23.81 -18.81
N GLU A 122 -3.29 23.85 -19.37
CA GLU A 122 -4.55 23.77 -18.62
C GLU A 122 -4.64 22.50 -17.77
N GLY A 123 -4.37 21.34 -18.38
CA GLY A 123 -4.35 20.07 -17.68
C GLY A 123 -3.26 19.99 -16.62
N LEU A 124 -2.08 20.58 -16.87
CA LEU A 124 -1.02 20.63 -15.87
C LEU A 124 -1.37 21.56 -14.70
N ARG A 125 -2.03 22.70 -14.93
CA ARG A 125 -2.55 23.56 -13.86
C ARG A 125 -3.58 22.83 -13.02
N PHE A 126 -4.49 22.08 -13.66
CA PHE A 126 -5.46 21.24 -12.96
C PHE A 126 -4.78 20.18 -12.07
N LEU A 127 -3.76 19.48 -12.59
CA LEU A 127 -3.00 18.53 -11.78
C LEU A 127 -2.23 19.20 -10.64
N ILE A 128 -1.65 20.38 -10.87
CA ILE A 128 -0.97 21.16 -9.83
C ILE A 128 -1.94 21.51 -8.71
N ASP A 129 -3.17 21.96 -9.02
CA ASP A 129 -4.22 22.27 -8.03
C ASP A 129 -4.64 21.02 -7.22
N ILE A 130 -4.62 19.82 -7.82
CA ILE A 130 -4.81 18.57 -7.08
C ILE A 130 -3.64 18.33 -6.13
N PHE A 131 -2.40 18.35 -6.64
CA PHE A 131 -1.21 18.01 -5.85
C PHE A 131 -0.85 19.06 -4.77
N ASP A 132 -1.28 20.31 -4.94
CA ASP A 132 -1.17 21.37 -3.92
C ASP A 132 -2.17 21.13 -2.76
N ARG A 133 -3.34 20.52 -3.05
CA ARG A 133 -4.37 20.19 -2.03
C ARG A 133 -4.17 18.84 -1.37
N TYR A 134 -3.68 17.86 -2.13
CA TYR A 134 -3.43 16.49 -1.70
C TYR A 134 -1.94 16.22 -1.86
N THR A 135 -1.22 16.17 -0.75
CA THR A 135 0.24 16.20 -0.74
C THR A 135 0.85 14.83 -1.01
N PHE A 136 1.93 14.81 -1.82
CA PHE A 136 2.87 13.68 -1.84
C PHE A 136 3.52 13.53 -0.46
N ASN A 137 3.70 12.30 0.00
CA ASN A 137 4.27 12.03 1.32
C ASN A 137 5.75 11.61 1.24
N GLY A 138 6.18 11.09 0.09
CA GLY A 138 7.52 10.60 -0.15
C GLY A 138 8.42 11.58 -0.91
N ILE A 139 9.55 11.06 -1.39
CA ILE A 139 10.55 11.88 -2.09
C ILE A 139 10.06 12.39 -3.45
N LYS A 140 8.94 11.89 -3.99
CA LYS A 140 8.36 12.42 -5.23
C LYS A 140 7.87 13.86 -5.07
N LEU A 141 7.54 14.26 -3.84
CA LEU A 141 7.26 15.65 -3.49
C LEU A 141 8.37 16.58 -3.98
N LEU A 142 9.63 16.18 -3.87
CA LEU A 142 10.77 17.01 -4.25
C LEU A 142 10.80 17.28 -5.76
N ASP A 143 10.52 16.25 -6.57
CA ASP A 143 10.41 16.40 -8.02
C ASP A 143 9.17 17.19 -8.43
N TYR A 144 8.07 17.05 -7.69
CA TYR A 144 6.86 17.84 -7.89
C TYR A 144 7.10 19.33 -7.60
N ILE A 145 7.74 19.69 -6.48
CA ILE A 145 8.05 21.08 -6.11
C ILE A 145 8.91 21.73 -7.20
N ASP A 146 9.96 21.05 -7.64
CA ASP A 146 10.84 21.55 -8.71
C ASP A 146 10.10 21.68 -10.04
N PHE A 147 9.26 20.70 -10.38
CA PHE A 147 8.41 20.75 -11.57
C PHE A 147 7.46 21.95 -11.54
N ARG A 148 6.74 22.13 -10.42
CA ARG A 148 5.78 23.22 -10.20
C ARG A 148 6.47 24.57 -10.27
N TYR A 149 7.60 24.73 -9.60
CA TYR A 149 8.39 25.96 -9.63
C TYR A 149 8.81 26.32 -11.06
N ALA A 150 9.41 25.37 -11.79
CA ALA A 150 9.82 25.60 -13.17
C ALA A 150 8.63 25.84 -14.11
N PHE A 151 7.49 25.19 -13.85
CA PHE A 151 6.26 25.37 -14.62
C PHE A 151 5.72 26.79 -14.47
N LEU A 152 5.57 27.28 -13.23
CA LEU A 152 5.09 28.64 -12.96
C LEU A 152 6.07 29.68 -13.50
N LEU A 153 7.38 29.48 -13.27
CA LEU A 153 8.43 30.32 -13.87
C LEU A 153 8.31 30.42 -15.39
N TYR A 154 7.94 29.33 -16.06
CA TYR A 154 7.77 29.32 -17.50
C TYR A 154 6.44 29.99 -17.88
N PHE A 155 5.30 29.46 -17.46
CA PHE A 155 3.99 29.89 -17.97
C PHE A 155 3.51 31.24 -17.42
N ASP A 156 3.93 31.64 -16.22
CA ASP A 156 3.52 32.92 -15.59
C ASP A 156 4.56 34.04 -15.81
N ARG A 157 5.54 33.83 -16.70
CA ARG A 157 6.55 34.84 -17.01
C ARG A 157 5.94 36.06 -17.69
N ASN A 158 6.50 37.24 -17.39
CA ASN A 158 6.23 38.45 -18.14
C ASN A 158 7.09 38.46 -19.42
N GLY A 159 6.45 38.48 -20.59
CA GLY A 159 7.12 38.64 -21.87
C GLY A 159 7.83 37.39 -22.40
N THR A 160 8.99 37.60 -23.02
CA THR A 160 9.71 36.54 -23.76
C THR A 160 10.55 35.66 -22.84
N LEU A 161 10.93 34.49 -23.35
CA LEU A 161 11.81 33.55 -22.65
C LEU A 161 13.25 34.07 -22.67
N THR A 162 13.72 34.66 -21.56
CA THR A 162 15.08 35.21 -21.43
C THR A 162 16.13 34.14 -21.17
N ASN A 163 17.39 34.44 -21.47
CA ASN A 163 18.52 33.53 -21.18
C ASN A 163 18.66 33.24 -19.67
N GLU A 164 18.33 34.22 -18.81
CA GLU A 164 18.32 34.04 -17.36
C GLU A 164 17.25 33.01 -16.93
N LEU A 165 16.03 33.14 -17.46
CA LEU A 165 14.94 32.22 -17.16
C LEU A 165 15.23 30.80 -17.67
N ILE A 166 15.83 30.71 -18.87
CA ILE A 166 16.33 29.45 -19.43
C ILE A 166 17.34 28.79 -18.48
N ALA A 167 18.33 29.54 -18.01
CA ALA A 167 19.35 29.02 -17.10
C ALA A 167 18.73 28.52 -15.78
N LYS A 168 17.77 29.27 -15.22
CA LYS A 168 17.03 28.86 -14.01
C LYS A 168 16.27 27.56 -14.21
N ILE A 169 15.47 27.44 -15.27
CA ILE A 169 14.69 26.22 -15.55
C ILE A 169 15.61 25.02 -15.82
N LEU A 170 16.71 25.22 -16.55
CA LEU A 170 17.70 24.15 -16.80
C LEU A 170 18.38 23.70 -15.50
N HIS A 171 18.72 24.64 -14.62
CA HIS A 171 19.30 24.32 -13.32
C HIS A 171 18.38 23.43 -12.47
N VAL A 172 17.11 23.83 -12.33
CA VAL A 172 16.08 23.04 -11.63
C VAL A 172 15.94 21.66 -12.27
N LYS A 173 15.80 21.61 -13.60
CA LYS A 173 15.65 20.36 -14.35
C LYS A 173 16.78 19.36 -14.10
N VAL A 174 18.02 19.82 -13.94
CA VAL A 174 19.19 18.95 -13.70
C VAL A 174 19.08 18.23 -12.36
N GLY A 175 18.48 18.86 -11.35
CA GLY A 175 18.27 18.28 -10.02
C GLY A 175 17.08 17.34 -9.88
N MET A 176 16.25 17.18 -10.92
CA MET A 176 15.04 16.36 -10.87
C MET A 176 15.28 14.88 -11.23
N ASN A 177 14.41 14.01 -10.73
CA ASN A 177 14.34 12.58 -11.05
C ASN A 177 15.69 11.87 -10.84
N LYS A 178 16.27 11.29 -11.90
CA LYS A 178 17.57 10.60 -11.85
C LYS A 178 18.75 11.53 -11.50
N GLY A 179 18.61 12.83 -11.72
CA GLY A 179 19.61 13.83 -11.35
C GLY A 179 19.57 14.23 -9.87
N ARG A 180 18.52 13.82 -9.13
CA ARG A 180 18.38 14.13 -7.72
C ARG A 180 19.35 13.32 -6.88
N VAL A 181 20.13 14.04 -6.06
CA VAL A 181 21.06 13.46 -5.08
C VAL A 181 20.72 13.88 -3.64
N ASN A 182 19.99 14.99 -3.46
CA ASN A 182 19.50 15.44 -2.18
C ASN A 182 18.04 15.02 -1.99
N PHE A 183 17.77 14.25 -0.93
CA PHE A 183 16.45 13.74 -0.56
C PHE A 183 15.94 14.32 0.76
N SER A 184 16.52 15.41 1.24
CA SER A 184 16.02 16.15 2.41
C SER A 184 14.63 16.71 2.11
N MET A 185 13.65 16.34 2.93
CA MET A 185 12.29 16.86 2.86
C MET A 185 12.24 18.30 3.39
N PRO A 186 11.32 19.15 2.90
CA PRO A 186 11.06 20.47 3.48
C PRO A 186 10.76 20.37 4.98
N SER A 187 11.22 21.34 5.76
CA SER A 187 11.07 21.34 7.23
C SER A 187 9.62 21.43 7.71
N ASP A 188 8.77 22.02 6.89
CA ASP A 188 7.32 22.18 7.09
C ASP A 188 6.51 21.02 6.50
N HIS A 189 7.17 20.03 5.88
CA HIS A 189 6.50 18.85 5.34
C HIS A 189 5.99 17.95 6.47
N VAL A 190 4.70 17.67 6.44
CA VAL A 190 4.04 16.75 7.37
C VAL A 190 3.50 15.58 6.55
N VAL A 191 3.93 14.35 6.90
CA VAL A 191 3.40 13.14 6.28
C VAL A 191 1.95 12.94 6.74
N ASN A 192 1.03 12.90 5.79
CA ASN A 192 -0.40 12.69 6.03
C ASN A 192 -0.87 11.46 5.25
N ILE A 193 -0.90 10.31 5.92
CA ILE A 193 -1.35 9.05 5.34
C ILE A 193 -2.84 8.90 5.60
N THR A 194 -3.60 8.75 4.53
CA THR A 194 -5.02 8.41 4.58
C THR A 194 -5.26 7.03 3.97
N GLU A 195 -6.40 6.41 4.26
CA GLU A 195 -6.74 5.10 3.70
C GLU A 195 -6.75 5.10 2.16
N TYR A 196 -7.27 6.17 1.53
CA TYR A 196 -7.31 6.30 0.08
C TYR A 196 -5.92 6.49 -0.52
N TRP A 197 -5.09 7.35 0.10
CA TRP A 197 -3.72 7.54 -0.34
C TRP A 197 -2.91 6.24 -0.20
N LEU A 198 -3.04 5.54 0.91
CA LEU A 198 -2.35 4.28 1.15
C LEU A 198 -2.80 3.21 0.15
N LEU A 199 -4.09 3.13 -0.16
CA LEU A 199 -4.59 2.23 -1.21
C LEU A 199 -3.95 2.57 -2.57
N GLY A 200 -3.92 3.84 -2.96
CA GLY A 200 -3.29 4.27 -4.21
C GLY A 200 -1.82 3.84 -4.28
N LEU A 201 -1.07 4.05 -3.20
CA LEU A 201 0.32 3.61 -3.11
C LEU A 201 0.44 2.08 -3.23
N ILE A 202 -0.41 1.34 -2.53
CA ILE A 202 -0.44 -0.14 -2.57
C ILE A 202 -0.79 -0.62 -3.98
N GLU A 203 -1.69 0.04 -4.69
CA GLU A 203 -2.07 -0.31 -6.07
C GLU A 203 -0.98 -0.04 -7.10
N GLY A 204 0.00 0.81 -6.79
CA GLY A 204 1.26 0.90 -7.54
C GLY A 204 2.32 -0.08 -7.02
N GLU A 205 2.84 0.16 -5.82
CA GLU A 205 4.05 -0.47 -5.27
C GLU A 205 3.81 -1.69 -4.36
N GLY A 206 2.55 -1.96 -3.99
CA GLY A 206 2.22 -3.09 -3.12
C GLY A 206 2.46 -4.45 -3.79
N SER A 207 2.96 -5.43 -3.03
CA SER A 207 3.16 -6.79 -3.50
C SER A 207 2.47 -7.78 -2.58
N PHE A 208 1.59 -8.60 -3.16
CA PHE A 208 0.97 -9.75 -2.50
C PHE A 208 1.59 -11.03 -3.05
N SER A 209 2.29 -11.79 -2.20
CA SER A 209 3.11 -12.92 -2.68
C SER A 209 3.12 -14.10 -1.72
N LEU A 210 3.41 -15.28 -2.25
CA LEU A 210 3.63 -16.50 -1.48
C LEU A 210 5.06 -17.01 -1.69
N ALA A 211 5.84 -17.12 -0.62
CA ALA A 211 7.08 -17.87 -0.62
C ALA A 211 6.77 -19.38 -0.66
N ARG A 212 6.58 -19.90 -1.88
CA ARG A 212 6.08 -21.26 -2.17
C ARG A 212 6.80 -22.38 -1.42
N SER A 213 8.13 -22.31 -1.28
CA SER A 213 8.93 -23.35 -0.59
C SER A 213 8.61 -23.48 0.89
N LYS A 214 8.15 -22.40 1.53
CA LYS A 214 7.84 -22.35 2.97
C LYS A 214 6.34 -22.14 3.23
N LEU A 215 5.52 -22.07 2.17
CA LEU A 215 4.12 -21.65 2.22
C LEU A 215 3.90 -20.41 3.10
N ARG A 216 4.78 -19.41 2.95
CA ARG A 216 4.75 -18.21 3.78
C ARG A 216 4.21 -17.02 2.99
N PRO A 217 3.07 -16.43 3.39
CA PRO A 217 2.52 -15.28 2.70
C PRO A 217 3.35 -14.03 3.04
N ASN A 218 3.37 -13.07 2.12
CA ASN A 218 4.10 -11.82 2.29
C ASN A 218 3.35 -10.70 1.58
N PHE A 219 2.86 -9.75 2.36
CA PHE A 219 2.51 -8.43 1.87
C PHE A 219 3.73 -7.52 2.03
N GLN A 220 4.07 -6.79 0.98
CA GLN A 220 5.27 -5.97 0.96
C GLN A 220 5.07 -4.64 0.22
N LEU A 221 5.71 -3.58 0.72
CA LEU A 221 6.03 -2.37 -0.02
C LEU A 221 7.56 -2.29 -0.13
N LEU A 222 8.09 -1.96 -1.32
CA LEU A 222 9.54 -1.90 -1.57
C LEU A 222 9.89 -0.55 -2.15
N PHE A 223 10.88 0.13 -1.56
CA PHE A 223 11.39 1.41 -2.04
C PHE A 223 12.92 1.45 -2.04
N THR A 224 13.48 2.54 -2.54
CA THR A 224 14.87 2.93 -2.28
C THR A 224 15.03 3.33 -0.81
N GLU A 225 16.22 3.11 -0.24
CA GLU A 225 16.49 3.41 1.18
C GLU A 225 16.19 4.86 1.59
N ALA A 226 16.31 5.81 0.65
CA ALA A 226 15.96 7.22 0.87
C ALA A 226 14.49 7.44 1.33
N GLN A 227 13.61 6.47 1.10
CA GLN A 227 12.19 6.52 1.49
C GLN A 227 11.90 5.70 2.76
N LYS A 228 12.92 5.31 3.54
CA LYS A 228 12.73 4.58 4.80
C LYS A 228 11.76 5.29 5.75
N PHE A 229 11.87 6.62 5.85
CA PHE A 229 10.98 7.43 6.70
C PHE A 229 9.50 7.25 6.32
N LEU A 230 9.18 7.15 5.03
CA LEU A 230 7.81 6.96 4.57
C LEU A 230 7.26 5.60 4.99
N LEU A 231 8.08 4.55 4.94
CA LEU A 231 7.69 3.22 5.42
C LEU A 231 7.51 3.18 6.95
N GLU A 232 8.28 3.97 7.69
CA GLU A 232 8.10 4.15 9.14
C GLU A 232 6.75 4.81 9.44
N GLU A 233 6.39 5.87 8.70
CA GLU A 233 5.08 6.51 8.84
C GLU A 233 3.92 5.58 8.42
N ILE A 234 4.07 4.79 7.36
CA ILE A 234 3.05 3.78 6.97
C ILE A 234 2.90 2.72 8.07
N ARG A 235 4.01 2.27 8.68
CA ARG A 235 3.94 1.35 9.82
C ARG A 235 3.18 1.98 10.98
N ASN A 236 3.48 3.22 11.34
CA ASN A 236 2.82 3.94 12.44
C ASN A 236 1.32 4.12 12.17
N TYR A 237 0.95 4.47 10.93
CA TYR A 237 -0.43 4.57 10.49
C TYR A 237 -1.17 3.23 10.66
N LEU A 238 -0.60 2.12 10.18
CA LEU A 238 -1.22 0.80 10.31
C LEU A 238 -1.39 0.39 11.79
N ILE A 239 -0.39 0.62 12.63
CA ILE A 239 -0.46 0.31 14.06
C ILE A 239 -1.56 1.12 14.76
N SER A 240 -1.72 2.40 14.39
CA SER A 240 -2.66 3.31 15.05
C SER A 240 -4.10 3.13 14.58
N ASN A 241 -4.34 2.66 13.35
CA ASN A 241 -5.67 2.68 12.72
C ASN A 241 -6.33 1.30 12.58
N LEU A 242 -5.64 0.20 12.89
CA LEU A 242 -6.18 -1.15 12.74
C LEU A 242 -6.77 -1.75 14.03
N GLY A 243 -6.85 -0.98 15.12
CA GLY A 243 -7.61 -1.37 16.32
C GLY A 243 -7.01 -2.50 17.16
N PHE A 244 -5.68 -2.65 17.17
CA PHE A 244 -5.00 -3.69 17.96
C PHE A 244 -5.30 -3.59 19.47
N ASP A 245 -5.56 -4.74 20.10
CA ASP A 245 -5.70 -4.84 21.57
C ASP A 245 -4.36 -4.59 22.29
N LYS A 246 -4.41 -4.38 23.62
CA LYS A 246 -3.21 -4.05 24.43
C LYS A 246 -2.06 -5.05 24.26
N PHE A 247 -2.37 -6.34 24.13
CA PHE A 247 -1.37 -7.41 24.01
C PHE A 247 -0.81 -7.48 22.60
N SER A 248 -1.65 -7.32 21.58
CA SER A 248 -1.22 -7.24 20.18
C SER A 248 -0.33 -6.01 19.93
N LEU A 249 -0.68 -4.84 20.49
CA LEU A 249 0.16 -3.63 20.45
C LEU A 249 1.51 -3.86 21.12
N TRP A 250 1.51 -4.43 22.33
CA TRP A 250 2.75 -4.79 23.01
C TRP A 250 3.63 -5.68 22.13
N LYS A 251 3.05 -6.70 21.48
CA LYS A 251 3.79 -7.59 20.59
C LYS A 251 4.35 -6.85 19.37
N LEU A 252 3.59 -5.96 18.73
CA LEU A 252 4.03 -5.19 17.57
C LEU A 252 5.17 -4.23 17.89
N ASN A 253 5.15 -3.62 19.07
CA ASN A 253 6.18 -2.69 19.52
C ASN A 253 7.50 -3.42 19.85
N ASN A 254 7.41 -4.68 20.28
CA ASN A 254 8.56 -5.49 20.68
C ASN A 254 8.96 -6.56 19.64
N SER A 255 8.47 -6.44 18.39
CA SER A 255 8.81 -7.40 17.33
C SER A 255 8.83 -6.78 15.94
N SER A 256 9.39 -7.51 14.97
CA SER A 256 9.46 -7.12 13.57
C SER A 256 8.31 -7.69 12.74
N LEU A 257 7.09 -7.74 13.28
CA LEU A 257 5.92 -8.35 12.60
C LEU A 257 5.36 -7.48 11.47
N ILE A 258 5.38 -6.16 11.65
CA ILE A 258 5.32 -5.16 10.58
C ILE A 258 6.74 -4.63 10.44
N GLY A 259 7.59 -5.42 9.78
CA GLY A 259 9.03 -5.22 9.77
C GLY A 259 9.45 -4.21 8.71
N ILE A 260 10.42 -3.34 9.04
CA ILE A 260 11.11 -2.50 8.08
C ILE A 260 12.51 -3.09 7.87
N CYS A 261 12.74 -3.60 6.67
CA CYS A 261 13.94 -4.35 6.30
C CYS A 261 14.78 -3.53 5.33
N VAL A 262 16.00 -3.16 5.73
CA VAL A 262 16.96 -2.49 4.83
C VAL A 262 17.85 -3.54 4.17
N MET A 263 17.94 -3.47 2.85
CA MET A 263 18.84 -4.31 2.05
C MET A 263 19.96 -3.44 1.46
N LYS A 264 21.19 -3.79 1.78
CA LYS A 264 22.38 -3.13 1.25
C LYS A 264 22.44 -3.26 -0.28
N SER A 265 22.98 -2.23 -0.93
CA SER A 265 23.26 -2.23 -2.36
C SER A 265 24.03 -3.47 -2.80
N LYS A 266 23.56 -4.13 -3.87
CA LYS A 266 24.30 -5.19 -4.55
C LYS A 266 24.83 -4.67 -5.88
N GLY A 267 26.15 -4.61 -6.03
CA GLY A 267 26.80 -4.09 -7.24
C GLY A 267 26.44 -2.62 -7.49
N LYS A 268 25.91 -2.32 -8.68
CA LYS A 268 25.49 -0.95 -9.08
C LYS A 268 24.07 -0.57 -8.65
N ALA A 269 23.32 -1.47 -8.01
CA ALA A 269 21.97 -1.19 -7.56
C ALA A 269 21.97 -0.27 -6.34
N LYS A 270 20.96 0.62 -6.24
CA LYS A 270 20.75 1.42 -5.03
C LYS A 270 20.33 0.51 -3.87
N PRO A 271 20.68 0.85 -2.61
CA PRO A 271 20.12 0.16 -1.47
C PRO A 271 18.60 0.33 -1.43
N THR A 272 17.91 -0.71 -0.95
CA THR A 272 16.45 -0.77 -0.90
C THR A 272 15.98 -0.95 0.54
N VAL A 273 14.75 -0.55 0.79
CA VAL A 273 14.07 -0.75 2.06
C VAL A 273 12.68 -1.29 1.79
N SER A 274 12.22 -2.25 2.60
CA SER A 274 10.89 -2.82 2.47
C SER A 274 10.12 -2.80 3.79
N LEU A 275 8.81 -2.58 3.71
CA LEU A 275 7.87 -2.88 4.78
C LEU A 275 7.27 -4.24 4.46
N GLU A 276 7.38 -5.18 5.39
CA GLU A 276 7.04 -6.58 5.15
C GLU A 276 6.17 -7.14 6.26
N ILE A 277 5.02 -7.71 5.88
CA ILE A 277 4.08 -8.38 6.78
C ILE A 277 3.92 -9.82 6.34
N ARG A 278 4.37 -10.75 7.20
CA ARG A 278 4.40 -12.19 6.89
C ARG A 278 3.63 -13.08 7.86
N SER A 279 3.12 -12.51 8.95
CA SER A 279 2.30 -13.26 9.89
C SER A 279 0.92 -13.48 9.27
N VAL A 280 0.53 -14.74 9.09
CA VAL A 280 -0.79 -15.07 8.54
C VAL A 280 -1.93 -14.57 9.44
N HIS A 281 -1.72 -14.52 10.77
CA HIS A 281 -2.69 -13.99 11.71
C HIS A 281 -2.88 -12.49 11.52
N LEU A 282 -1.78 -11.74 11.45
CA LEU A 282 -1.81 -10.29 11.23
C LEU A 282 -2.41 -9.94 9.85
N LEU A 283 -2.01 -10.68 8.81
CA LEU A 283 -2.57 -10.51 7.47
C LEU A 283 -4.07 -10.78 7.47
N ARG A 284 -4.49 -11.97 7.87
CA ARG A 284 -5.87 -12.44 7.75
C ARG A 284 -6.84 -11.67 8.66
N ASN A 285 -6.40 -11.26 9.86
CA ASN A 285 -7.30 -10.63 10.83
C ASN A 285 -7.29 -9.10 10.81
N TYR A 286 -6.26 -8.45 10.26
CA TYR A 286 -6.14 -6.99 10.28
C TYR A 286 -5.91 -6.39 8.90
N ILE A 287 -4.84 -6.79 8.20
CA ILE A 287 -4.44 -6.16 6.92
C ILE A 287 -5.45 -6.45 5.81
N LEU A 288 -5.86 -7.72 5.65
CA LEU A 288 -6.77 -8.11 4.57
C LEU A 288 -8.18 -7.56 4.78
N PRO A 289 -8.80 -7.60 5.98
CA PRO A 289 -10.09 -6.95 6.22
C PRO A 289 -10.05 -5.44 5.94
N PHE A 290 -9.01 -4.74 6.39
CA PHE A 290 -8.80 -3.32 6.12
C PHE A 290 -8.77 -3.03 4.61
N LEU A 291 -7.94 -3.73 3.85
CA LEU A 291 -7.86 -3.53 2.39
C LEU A 291 -9.14 -3.99 1.66
N ASN A 292 -9.80 -5.04 2.14
CA ASN A 292 -11.03 -5.57 1.53
C ASN A 292 -12.24 -4.64 1.73
N SER A 293 -12.17 -3.73 2.71
CA SER A 293 -13.17 -2.66 2.88
C SER A 293 -13.08 -1.56 1.83
N MET A 294 -11.99 -1.52 1.06
CA MET A 294 -11.70 -0.45 0.11
C MET A 294 -11.99 -0.83 -1.35
N HIS A 295 -12.11 0.18 -2.21
CA HIS A 295 -12.49 0.04 -3.62
C HIS A 295 -11.30 0.06 -4.58
N PHE A 296 -10.61 -1.07 -4.75
CA PHE A 296 -9.48 -1.16 -5.71
C PHE A 296 -9.88 -0.80 -7.15
N ILE A 297 -9.00 -0.08 -7.86
CA ILE A 297 -9.20 0.32 -9.27
C ILE A 297 -8.37 -0.53 -10.22
N SER A 298 -7.10 -0.76 -9.89
CA SER A 298 -6.11 -1.47 -10.70
C SER A 298 -6.38 -2.97 -10.77
N LYS A 299 -5.66 -3.65 -11.66
CA LYS A 299 -5.70 -5.12 -11.74
C LYS A 299 -5.12 -5.81 -10.50
N LYS A 300 -4.36 -5.10 -9.64
CA LYS A 300 -3.76 -5.65 -8.41
C LYS A 300 -4.81 -6.25 -7.46
N ARG A 301 -6.05 -5.80 -7.56
CA ARG A 301 -7.22 -6.42 -6.89
C ARG A 301 -7.35 -7.92 -7.14
N HIS A 302 -6.94 -8.40 -8.31
CA HIS A 302 -7.02 -9.83 -8.64
C HIS A 302 -5.98 -10.63 -7.85
N ASP A 303 -4.76 -10.10 -7.72
CA ASP A 303 -3.72 -10.72 -6.89
C ASP A 303 -4.09 -10.63 -5.40
N PHE A 304 -4.66 -9.50 -4.97
CA PHE A 304 -5.19 -9.35 -3.61
C PHE A 304 -6.28 -10.40 -3.29
N ARG A 305 -7.22 -10.65 -4.20
CA ARG A 305 -8.28 -11.66 -4.01
C ARG A 305 -7.73 -13.08 -3.91
N ASP A 306 -6.79 -13.45 -4.77
CA ASP A 306 -6.12 -14.74 -4.71
C ASP A 306 -5.28 -14.87 -3.40
N PHE A 307 -4.66 -13.77 -2.96
CA PHE A 307 -3.93 -13.71 -1.71
C PHE A 307 -4.82 -13.89 -0.47
N ILE A 308 -6.07 -13.41 -0.49
CA ILE A 308 -7.06 -13.69 0.56
C ILE A 308 -7.31 -15.20 0.67
N LEU A 309 -7.52 -15.89 -0.45
CA LEU A 309 -7.75 -17.34 -0.46
C LEU A 309 -6.55 -18.09 0.14
N ILE A 310 -5.34 -17.71 -0.26
CA ILE A 310 -4.09 -18.27 0.28
C ILE A 310 -4.01 -18.03 1.79
N CYS A 311 -4.23 -16.81 2.27
CA CYS A 311 -4.13 -16.49 3.68
C CYS A 311 -5.18 -17.22 4.53
N ASN A 312 -6.42 -17.33 4.04
CA ASN A 312 -7.46 -18.11 4.72
C ASN A 312 -7.09 -19.59 4.82
N ALA A 313 -6.61 -20.20 3.74
CA ALA A 313 -6.17 -21.59 3.74
C ALA A 313 -4.98 -21.83 4.70
N LEU A 314 -4.02 -20.91 4.73
CA LEU A 314 -2.86 -20.96 5.64
C LEU A 314 -3.24 -20.71 7.11
N TYR A 315 -4.23 -19.85 7.35
CA TYR A 315 -4.77 -19.57 8.67
C TYR A 315 -5.47 -20.80 9.26
N SER A 316 -6.30 -21.49 8.46
CA SER A 316 -7.01 -22.71 8.86
C SER A 316 -6.08 -23.86 9.31
N GLY A 317 -4.82 -23.86 8.86
CA GLY A 317 -3.86 -24.92 9.18
C GLY A 317 -4.10 -26.27 8.47
N LYS A 318 -5.18 -26.43 7.68
CA LYS A 318 -5.49 -27.72 7.02
C LYS A 318 -4.39 -28.20 6.06
N HIS A 319 -3.70 -27.27 5.40
CA HIS A 319 -2.55 -27.54 4.53
C HIS A 319 -1.38 -28.28 5.21
N LEU A 320 -1.36 -28.39 6.54
CA LEU A 320 -0.34 -29.14 7.28
C LEU A 320 -0.57 -30.66 7.23
N HIS A 321 -1.81 -31.08 6.96
CA HIS A 321 -2.21 -32.49 7.00
C HIS A 321 -2.96 -32.93 5.73
N ASP A 322 -3.41 -31.97 4.92
CA ASP A 322 -4.12 -32.20 3.67
C ASP A 322 -3.27 -31.69 2.49
N ASN A 323 -2.74 -32.65 1.71
CA ASN A 323 -1.91 -32.37 0.55
C ASN A 323 -2.72 -31.72 -0.59
N GLU A 324 -4.03 -31.99 -0.70
CA GLU A 324 -4.86 -31.38 -1.73
C GLU A 324 -5.00 -29.88 -1.46
N ILE A 325 -5.23 -29.48 -0.21
CA ILE A 325 -5.26 -28.05 0.18
C ILE A 325 -3.90 -27.39 -0.08
N LYS A 326 -2.80 -28.08 0.20
CA LYS A 326 -1.46 -27.57 -0.09
C LYS A 326 -1.24 -27.35 -1.59
N ASP A 327 -1.64 -28.31 -2.41
CA ASP A 327 -1.51 -28.21 -3.87
C ASP A 327 -2.42 -27.11 -4.43
N LEU A 328 -3.62 -26.93 -3.87
CA LEU A 328 -4.51 -25.82 -4.20
C LEU A 328 -3.89 -24.46 -3.88
N ILE A 329 -3.25 -24.29 -2.71
CA ILE A 329 -2.53 -23.05 -2.36
C ILE A 329 -1.44 -22.75 -3.40
N LEU A 330 -0.66 -23.77 -3.78
CA LEU A 330 0.39 -23.61 -4.78
C LEU A 330 -0.20 -23.29 -6.17
N LYS A 331 -1.32 -23.90 -6.53
CA LYS A 331 -2.06 -23.63 -7.77
C LYS A 331 -2.54 -22.19 -7.84
N VAL A 332 -3.14 -21.66 -6.78
CA VAL A 332 -3.55 -20.24 -6.67
C VAL A 332 -2.34 -19.31 -6.76
N ALA A 333 -1.22 -19.64 -6.13
CA ALA A 333 -0.02 -18.81 -6.21
C ALA A 333 0.53 -18.69 -7.65
N LEU A 334 0.23 -19.65 -8.53
CA LEU A 334 0.57 -19.64 -9.96
C LEU A 334 -0.45 -18.88 -10.82
N THR A 335 -1.51 -18.28 -10.24
CA THR A 335 -2.45 -17.40 -10.94
C THR A 335 -2.21 -15.91 -10.66
N MET A 336 -1.22 -15.58 -9.83
CA MET A 336 -0.95 -14.24 -9.31
C MET A 336 0.27 -13.55 -9.96
N ASN A 337 0.32 -12.22 -9.87
CA ASN A 337 1.47 -11.38 -10.21
C ASN A 337 1.94 -11.61 -11.67
N ASP A 338 3.22 -11.89 -11.88
CA ASP A 338 3.81 -12.11 -13.21
C ASP A 338 3.11 -13.23 -13.99
N TYR A 339 2.51 -14.22 -13.32
CA TYR A 339 1.75 -15.29 -13.97
C TYR A 339 0.41 -14.82 -14.55
N ARG A 340 -0.06 -13.63 -14.15
CA ARG A 340 -1.29 -13.01 -14.67
C ARG A 340 -1.04 -12.15 -15.91
N LEU A 341 0.21 -11.74 -16.15
CA LEU A 341 0.55 -10.86 -17.27
C LEU A 341 0.23 -11.53 -18.60
N SER A 342 -0.41 -10.80 -19.51
CA SER A 342 -0.73 -11.29 -20.86
C SER A 342 0.52 -11.67 -21.68
N THR A 343 1.67 -11.12 -21.29
CA THR A 343 2.98 -11.34 -21.90
C THR A 343 3.69 -12.58 -21.38
N ASN A 344 3.25 -13.16 -20.26
CA ASN A 344 3.84 -14.36 -19.70
C ASN A 344 3.31 -15.61 -20.42
N LYS A 345 4.20 -16.29 -21.17
CA LYS A 345 3.89 -17.52 -21.92
C LYS A 345 4.34 -18.80 -21.23
N ALA A 346 5.03 -18.71 -20.10
CA ALA A 346 5.78 -19.81 -19.51
C ALA A 346 4.90 -20.87 -18.80
N TYR A 347 3.62 -20.57 -18.57
CA TYR A 347 2.67 -21.49 -17.97
C TYR A 347 1.37 -21.42 -18.78
N SER A 348 0.88 -22.58 -19.25
CA SER A 348 -0.52 -22.70 -19.67
C SER A 348 -1.37 -22.10 -18.56
N LYS A 349 -2.24 -21.13 -18.87
CA LYS A 349 -2.99 -20.35 -17.87
C LYS A 349 -3.59 -21.29 -16.83
N VAL A 350 -2.93 -21.41 -15.68
CA VAL A 350 -3.39 -22.25 -14.58
C VAL A 350 -4.74 -21.69 -14.18
N THR A 351 -5.77 -22.55 -14.18
CA THR A 351 -7.13 -22.15 -13.83
C THR A 351 -7.64 -23.04 -12.72
N LEU A 352 -8.39 -22.43 -11.80
CA LEU A 352 -9.09 -23.13 -10.73
C LEU A 352 -10.46 -23.55 -11.26
N SER A 353 -10.86 -24.80 -10.99
CA SER A 353 -12.23 -25.24 -11.22
C SER A 353 -13.17 -24.56 -10.22
N SER A 354 -14.47 -24.55 -10.52
CA SER A 354 -15.49 -24.01 -9.61
C SER A 354 -15.51 -24.74 -8.27
N GLU A 355 -15.22 -26.04 -8.27
CA GLU A 355 -15.15 -26.87 -7.06
C GLU A 355 -13.93 -26.50 -6.22
N GLU A 356 -12.75 -26.43 -6.82
CA GLU A 356 -11.51 -26.02 -6.16
C GLU A 356 -11.64 -24.63 -5.50
N LEU A 357 -12.25 -23.69 -6.22
CA LEU A 357 -12.50 -22.35 -5.72
C LEU A 357 -13.49 -22.37 -4.54
N THR A 358 -14.51 -23.22 -4.59
CA THR A 358 -15.49 -23.37 -3.51
C THR A 358 -14.83 -23.96 -2.27
N THR A 359 -14.00 -24.99 -2.43
CA THR A 359 -13.19 -25.57 -1.36
C THR A 359 -12.34 -24.50 -0.66
N LEU A 360 -11.61 -23.68 -1.42
CA LEU A 360 -10.79 -22.59 -0.86
C LEU A 360 -11.63 -21.52 -0.16
N LYS A 361 -12.77 -21.13 -0.72
CA LYS A 361 -13.67 -20.14 -0.09
C LYS A 361 -14.23 -20.65 1.24
N ASN A 362 -14.56 -21.94 1.33
CA ASN A 362 -15.06 -22.54 2.56
C ASN A 362 -14.02 -22.55 3.70
N LEU A 363 -12.72 -22.45 3.39
CA LEU A 363 -11.67 -22.31 4.40
C LEU A 363 -11.70 -20.96 5.13
N ALA A 364 -12.34 -19.94 4.56
CA ALA A 364 -12.49 -18.63 5.22
C ALA A 364 -13.27 -18.74 6.55
N TYR A 365 -14.20 -19.69 6.64
CA TYR A 365 -15.04 -19.96 7.80
C TYR A 365 -14.47 -21.05 8.72
N SER A 366 -13.33 -21.64 8.36
CA SER A 366 -12.70 -22.67 9.20
C SER A 366 -11.90 -22.02 10.31
N SER A 367 -12.16 -22.42 11.55
CA SER A 367 -11.28 -22.08 12.69
C SER A 367 -9.86 -22.60 12.42
N PRO A 368 -8.83 -21.99 13.04
CA PRO A 368 -7.48 -22.55 13.03
C PRO A 368 -7.48 -24.01 13.47
N SER A 369 -6.56 -24.82 12.94
CA SER A 369 -6.52 -26.25 13.26
C SER A 369 -6.48 -26.48 14.78
N ALA A 370 -7.24 -27.48 15.26
CA ALA A 370 -7.32 -27.81 16.68
C ALA A 370 -5.95 -28.04 17.33
N LEU A 371 -4.96 -28.51 16.56
CA LEU A 371 -3.57 -28.66 17.01
C LEU A 371 -2.85 -27.33 17.26
N ARG A 372 -3.14 -26.27 16.48
CA ARG A 372 -2.61 -24.91 16.76
C ARG A 372 -3.30 -24.26 17.95
N GLU A 373 -4.53 -24.68 18.23
CA GLU A 373 -5.32 -24.19 19.37
C GLU A 373 -5.09 -24.99 20.65
N SER A 374 -4.49 -26.18 20.56
CA SER A 374 -4.17 -27.01 21.73
C SER A 374 -3.10 -26.36 22.60
N MET A 375 -3.08 -26.74 23.88
CA MET A 375 -2.03 -26.28 24.80
C MET A 375 -0.62 -26.67 24.34
N GLU A 376 -0.47 -27.77 23.59
CA GLU A 376 0.81 -28.13 22.97
C GLU A 376 1.24 -27.14 21.89
N GLY A 377 0.29 -26.66 21.07
CA GLY A 377 0.54 -25.63 20.07
C GLY A 377 0.83 -24.26 20.69
N LEU A 378 0.09 -23.88 21.74
CA LEU A 378 0.21 -22.57 22.41
C LEU A 378 1.53 -22.40 23.16
N VAL A 379 1.99 -23.45 23.83
CA VAL A 379 3.22 -23.43 24.64
C VAL A 379 4.46 -23.70 23.78
N SER A 380 4.28 -24.03 22.49
CA SER A 380 5.42 -24.26 21.60
C SER A 380 6.28 -23.00 21.46
N SER A 381 7.59 -23.17 21.52
CA SER A 381 8.56 -22.08 21.35
C SER A 381 8.51 -21.43 19.96
N LEU A 382 7.81 -22.06 19.01
CA LEU A 382 7.61 -21.58 17.65
C LEU A 382 6.35 -20.71 17.51
N ASN A 383 5.52 -20.61 18.54
CA ASN A 383 4.29 -19.82 18.47
C ASN A 383 4.56 -18.35 18.76
N ASN A 384 4.71 -17.57 17.68
CA ASN A 384 4.88 -16.12 17.76
C ASN A 384 3.56 -15.35 17.94
N ASN A 385 2.42 -16.04 18.03
CA ASN A 385 1.09 -15.44 18.13
C ASN A 385 0.55 -15.45 19.57
N VAL A 386 1.43 -15.59 20.56
CA VAL A 386 1.10 -15.45 21.97
C VAL A 386 2.04 -14.48 22.68
N VAL A 387 1.54 -13.93 23.77
CA VAL A 387 2.30 -13.28 24.83
C VAL A 387 1.92 -13.92 26.16
N TYR A 388 2.76 -13.71 27.17
CA TYR A 388 2.54 -14.17 28.53
C TYR A 388 2.25 -12.96 29.40
N HIS A 389 1.08 -12.97 30.04
CA HIS A 389 0.65 -11.96 30.98
C HIS A 389 0.92 -12.47 32.39
N ILE A 390 1.78 -11.76 33.12
CA ILE A 390 2.21 -12.13 34.47
C ILE A 390 1.63 -11.10 35.44
N VAL A 391 0.78 -11.56 36.36
CA VAL A 391 0.23 -10.76 37.44
C VAL A 391 0.84 -11.23 38.74
N SER A 392 1.58 -10.34 39.39
CA SER A 392 2.14 -10.53 40.73
C SER A 392 1.46 -9.59 41.72
N PRO A 393 1.61 -9.77 43.04
CA PRO A 393 0.99 -8.88 44.03
C PRO A 393 1.41 -7.40 43.91
N THR A 394 2.54 -7.12 43.27
CA THR A 394 3.12 -5.77 43.19
C THR A 394 3.26 -5.24 41.76
N ASN A 395 3.08 -6.06 40.72
CA ASN A 395 3.34 -5.66 39.34
C ASN A 395 2.57 -6.50 38.29
N GLU A 396 2.29 -5.89 37.15
CA GLU A 396 1.74 -6.51 35.92
C GLU A 396 2.80 -6.44 34.81
N LEU A 397 3.12 -7.57 34.18
CA LEU A 397 4.11 -7.64 33.10
C LEU A 397 3.54 -8.39 31.90
N ILE A 398 3.92 -7.95 30.69
CA ILE A 398 3.66 -8.66 29.44
C ILE A 398 5.00 -9.08 28.86
N VAL A 399 5.10 -10.34 28.43
CA VAL A 399 6.35 -11.00 28.07
C VAL A 399 6.21 -11.77 26.76
N GLY A 400 7.26 -11.78 25.95
CA GLY A 400 7.18 -12.22 24.56
C GLY A 400 7.38 -13.73 24.35
N SER A 401 7.92 -14.43 25.34
CA SER A 401 8.30 -15.84 25.22
C SER A 401 8.14 -16.62 26.53
N LEU A 402 7.95 -17.94 26.40
CA LEU A 402 7.90 -18.86 27.54
C LEU A 402 9.22 -18.86 28.33
N LYS A 403 10.34 -18.72 27.63
CA LYS A 403 11.68 -18.72 28.24
C LYS A 403 11.83 -17.53 29.20
N GLU A 404 11.57 -16.33 28.69
CA GLU A 404 11.63 -15.09 29.49
C GLU A 404 10.62 -15.12 30.64
N THR A 405 9.42 -15.64 30.41
CA THR A 405 8.41 -15.86 31.46
C THR A 405 8.95 -16.75 32.58
N SER A 406 9.59 -17.86 32.21
CA SER A 406 10.15 -18.83 33.15
C SER A 406 11.29 -18.25 34.00
N GLU A 407 12.10 -17.37 33.41
CA GLU A 407 13.16 -16.64 34.10
C GLU A 407 12.59 -15.66 35.12
N ILE A 408 11.51 -14.93 34.78
CA ILE A 408 10.83 -13.98 35.69
C ILE A 408 10.22 -14.69 36.89
N VAL A 409 9.55 -15.84 36.68
CA VAL A 409 8.89 -16.58 37.76
C VAL A 409 9.80 -17.60 38.45
N ASN A 410 11.09 -17.61 38.11
CA ASN A 410 12.12 -18.47 38.68
C ASN A 410 11.79 -19.98 38.62
N VAL A 411 11.37 -20.45 37.45
CA VAL A 411 11.09 -21.87 37.18
C VAL A 411 11.70 -22.28 35.83
N ASN A 412 12.07 -23.55 35.67
CA ASN A 412 12.55 -24.04 34.38
C ASN A 412 11.44 -23.96 33.30
N SER A 413 11.77 -23.48 32.09
CA SER A 413 10.81 -23.35 30.98
C SER A 413 10.10 -24.66 30.61
N ASN A 414 10.77 -25.81 30.71
CA ASN A 414 10.16 -27.12 30.47
C ASN A 414 9.16 -27.48 31.56
N THR A 415 9.44 -27.10 32.81
CA THR A 415 8.51 -27.29 33.93
C THR A 415 7.29 -26.41 33.74
N LEU A 416 7.48 -25.13 33.44
CA LEU A 416 6.38 -24.21 33.15
C LEU A 416 5.53 -24.70 31.96
N SER A 417 6.18 -25.21 30.91
CA SER A 417 5.49 -25.82 29.77
C SER A 417 4.61 -27.00 30.19
N LYS A 418 5.15 -27.90 31.01
CA LYS A 418 4.41 -29.07 31.53
C LYS A 418 3.25 -28.66 32.41
N LEU A 419 3.39 -27.59 33.21
CA LEU A 419 2.30 -27.07 34.05
C LEU A 419 1.11 -26.60 33.20
N PHE A 420 1.36 -25.80 32.16
CA PHE A 420 0.30 -25.41 31.22
C PHE A 420 -0.37 -26.63 30.57
N LYS A 421 0.42 -27.58 30.09
CA LYS A 421 -0.10 -28.81 29.46
C LYS A 421 -0.93 -29.66 30.43
N ALA A 422 -0.48 -29.83 31.67
CA ALA A 422 -1.15 -30.62 32.69
C ALA A 422 -2.44 -29.95 33.18
N SER A 423 -2.45 -28.63 33.30
CA SER A 423 -3.64 -27.87 33.72
C SER A 423 -4.76 -27.90 32.68
N GLY A 424 -4.42 -28.06 31.39
CA GLY A 424 -5.36 -27.86 30.28
C GLY A 424 -5.89 -26.43 30.16
N SER A 425 -5.38 -25.50 30.98
CA SER A 425 -5.80 -24.10 31.06
C SER A 425 -4.75 -23.20 30.39
N ASN A 426 -5.21 -22.04 29.91
CA ASN A 426 -4.31 -20.97 29.46
C ASN A 426 -3.69 -20.20 30.64
N SER A 427 -4.04 -20.53 31.88
CA SER A 427 -3.56 -19.84 33.08
C SER A 427 -3.04 -20.83 34.12
N VAL A 428 -1.90 -20.52 34.73
CA VAL A 428 -1.29 -21.29 35.82
C VAL A 428 -0.75 -20.36 36.89
N GLU A 429 -0.72 -20.84 38.14
CA GLU A 429 -0.10 -20.13 39.25
C GLU A 429 1.24 -20.75 39.60
N VAL A 430 2.27 -19.92 39.71
CA VAL A 430 3.64 -20.34 40.01
C VAL A 430 4.32 -19.27 40.87
N ASN A 431 4.84 -19.67 42.04
CA ASN A 431 5.60 -18.79 42.94
C ASN A 431 4.89 -17.46 43.25
N ASN A 432 3.60 -17.49 43.58
CA ASN A 432 2.73 -16.33 43.81
C ASN A 432 2.52 -15.41 42.58
N ASN A 433 2.79 -15.90 41.36
CA ASN A 433 2.47 -15.20 40.13
C ASN A 433 1.36 -15.95 39.40
N SER A 434 0.35 -15.22 38.94
CA SER A 434 -0.62 -15.74 37.97
C SER A 434 -0.10 -15.48 36.56
N ILE A 435 0.05 -16.54 35.77
CA ILE A 435 0.60 -16.47 34.41
C ILE A 435 -0.48 -16.92 33.44
N THR A 436 -0.88 -16.03 32.53
CA THR A 436 -1.87 -16.31 31.49
C THR A 436 -1.23 -16.21 30.10
N ILE A 437 -1.43 -17.22 29.28
CA ILE A 437 -1.12 -17.20 27.85
C ILE A 437 -2.23 -16.46 27.13
N VAL A 438 -1.88 -15.33 26.50
CA VAL A 438 -2.80 -14.50 25.74
C VAL A 438 -2.49 -14.62 24.25
N LYS A 439 -3.48 -15.06 23.46
CA LYS A 439 -3.40 -15.05 21.99
C LYS A 439 -3.41 -13.61 21.49
N VAL A 440 -2.43 -13.25 20.66
CA VAL A 440 -2.38 -11.95 19.98
C VAL A 440 -2.76 -12.09 18.52
N PHE A 441 -3.21 -10.99 17.92
CA PHE A 441 -3.73 -10.94 16.55
C PHE A 441 -4.90 -11.90 16.31
N SER A 442 -5.72 -12.13 17.34
CA SER A 442 -6.94 -12.94 17.25
C SER A 442 -8.01 -12.19 16.45
N GLU A 443 -9.03 -12.89 15.95
CA GLU A 443 -10.22 -12.22 15.43
C GLU A 443 -10.78 -11.31 16.53
N HIS A 444 -11.10 -10.06 16.18
CA HIS A 444 -12.00 -9.29 17.01
C HIS A 444 -13.34 -10.03 16.99
N THR A 445 -13.66 -10.74 18.08
CA THR A 445 -15.05 -10.92 18.42
C THR A 445 -15.55 -9.51 18.69
N SER A 446 -16.24 -8.93 17.70
CA SER A 446 -17.10 -7.77 17.90
C SER A 446 -18.12 -8.17 18.97
N SER A 447 -17.70 -7.99 20.22
CA SER A 447 -18.53 -8.10 21.40
C SER A 447 -19.19 -6.74 21.52
N GLN A 448 -20.41 -6.70 20.98
CA GLN A 448 -21.53 -5.77 21.21
C GLN A 448 -21.25 -4.27 21.17
#